data_AF-A0A7J4PGM4-F1
#
_entry.id   AF-A0A7J4PGM4-F1
#
_cell.length_a   1.000
_cell.length_b   1.000
_cell.length_c   1.000
_cell.angle_alpha   90.00
_cell.angle_beta   90.00
_cell.angle_gamma   90.00
#
_symmetry.space_group_name_H-M   'P 1'
#
loop_
_entity.id
_entity.type
_entity.pdbx_description
1 polymer ?
#
loop_
_entity_poly.entity_id
_entity_poly.type
_entity_poly.pdbx_seq_one_letter_code
_entity_poly.pdbx_strand_id
1 'polypeptide(L)'
;MADEFPFEISPMYEGERVRKDGMFVELGGPKSMGLELVRAAEMDAIEDDKVTIVGPDIKDMEEGKTYPWAMVFNIAGELVEPDLESVVERRVHDFVNYCQGIMHLNQRYDVWMRVSKDTASKIDSLDAFGKAVMMLFKTELPFIEKMQATFYTDEAAVKEQLDGAMAIFKARDERTKDLHDEDVDVFYGCTLCQAFAPTSVCVVTPDRVALCGAINWFDGRAAAKVDPEGPQFELAKGDVIDELSGEYTGVNEIAKKLSGGEFDRIKIHSFFEFPHTSCGCFEVVGFYIPEVDGIGWVNREFQGMSPNGLGFSTMAGQTGGGKQVVGFLGVGVNYFYSPKFIQSDGGWNRVVWLPASFKEKIAETIPADIIDKIATEADAPDVDALKAFLVEKNHPVVANWAAEEEEEEEEEEAVAAAPMMMPAAGFQMPAMPMVSGGSGGGIKLTFKNAKITIDKMIISEKKAKK
;
A
#
# COMPACT_ATOMS: atom_id res chain seq x y z
N MET A 1 3.66 -32.72 11.95
CA MET A 1 2.96 -31.46 11.66
C MET A 1 1.48 -31.68 11.41
N ALA A 2 1.06 -32.59 10.50
CA ALA A 2 -0.36 -32.79 10.15
C ALA A 2 -1.28 -33.36 11.26
N ASP A 3 -0.73 -33.88 12.37
CA ASP A 3 -1.52 -34.53 13.43
C ASP A 3 -1.71 -33.69 14.71
N GLU A 4 -1.14 -32.48 14.79
CA GLU A 4 -1.16 -31.68 16.03
C GLU A 4 -2.28 -30.63 16.09
N PHE A 5 -2.69 -30.11 14.93
CA PHE A 5 -3.73 -29.10 14.80
C PHE A 5 -4.87 -29.57 13.89
N PRO A 6 -6.11 -29.13 14.14
CA PRO A 6 -7.31 -29.53 13.38
C PRO A 6 -7.40 -28.96 11.95
N PHE A 7 -6.38 -28.20 11.51
CA PHE A 7 -6.27 -27.60 10.18
C PHE A 7 -4.81 -27.67 9.71
N GLU A 8 -4.61 -27.57 8.40
CA GLU A 8 -3.26 -27.52 7.85
C GLU A 8 -2.61 -26.15 8.12
N ILE A 9 -1.30 -26.17 8.38
CA ILE A 9 -0.49 -24.97 8.58
C ILE A 9 0.59 -24.94 7.50
N SER A 10 0.58 -23.92 6.67
CA SER A 10 1.55 -23.76 5.60
C SER A 10 1.53 -22.33 5.03
N PRO A 11 2.70 -21.77 4.65
CA PRO A 11 2.77 -20.51 3.90
C PRO A 11 1.95 -20.50 2.61
N MET A 12 1.60 -21.66 2.05
CA MET A 12 0.77 -21.72 0.84
C MET A 12 -0.66 -21.17 1.04
N TYR A 13 -1.14 -21.11 2.29
CA TYR A 13 -2.46 -20.59 2.63
C TYR A 13 -2.47 -19.08 2.81
N GLU A 14 -1.32 -18.39 2.79
CA GLU A 14 -1.23 -16.95 3.07
C GLU A 14 -2.16 -16.11 2.18
N GLY A 15 -2.28 -16.51 0.91
CA GLY A 15 -3.15 -15.86 -0.08
C GLY A 15 -4.61 -16.32 -0.08
N GLU A 16 -5.00 -17.25 0.81
CA GLU A 16 -6.35 -17.77 0.88
C GLU A 16 -7.36 -16.65 1.23
N ARG A 17 -8.52 -16.67 0.57
CA ARG A 17 -9.60 -15.71 0.82
C ARG A 17 -10.90 -16.43 1.16
N VAL A 18 -11.37 -16.24 2.38
CA VAL A 18 -12.68 -16.75 2.83
C VAL A 18 -13.78 -15.79 2.36
N ARG A 19 -14.46 -16.16 1.29
CA ARG A 19 -15.61 -15.41 0.74
C ARG A 19 -16.86 -15.63 1.60
N LYS A 20 -17.79 -14.68 1.51
CA LYS A 20 -19.03 -14.67 2.32
C LYS A 20 -19.79 -16.00 2.30
N ASP A 21 -19.91 -16.64 1.15
CA ASP A 21 -20.67 -17.90 1.01
C ASP A 21 -20.01 -19.09 1.73
N GLY A 22 -18.68 -19.06 1.87
CA GLY A 22 -17.87 -20.08 2.54
C GLY A 22 -17.47 -19.74 3.97
N MET A 23 -17.93 -18.59 4.49
CA MET A 23 -17.61 -18.09 5.83
C MET A 23 -18.52 -18.72 6.88
N PHE A 24 -17.93 -19.18 7.99
CA PHE A 24 -18.67 -19.51 9.21
C PHE A 24 -18.90 -18.26 10.05
N VAL A 25 -17.83 -17.56 10.45
CA VAL A 25 -17.91 -16.32 11.24
C VAL A 25 -17.01 -15.24 10.69
N GLU A 26 -17.41 -13.99 10.91
CA GLU A 26 -16.59 -12.80 10.73
C GLU A 26 -16.16 -12.26 12.10
N LEU A 27 -14.88 -11.93 12.26
CA LEU A 27 -14.29 -11.45 13.51
C LEU A 27 -13.69 -10.06 13.25
N GLY A 28 -14.17 -9.04 13.95
CA GLY A 28 -13.82 -7.65 13.69
C GLY A 28 -14.32 -7.17 12.32
N GLY A 29 -13.47 -6.47 11.59
CA GLY A 29 -13.76 -5.95 10.25
C GLY A 29 -14.71 -4.75 10.21
N PRO A 30 -15.19 -4.35 9.01
CA PRO A 30 -15.85 -3.04 8.80
C PRO A 30 -17.20 -2.87 9.53
N LYS A 31 -17.69 -3.91 10.22
CA LYS A 31 -18.97 -3.93 10.91
C LYS A 31 -18.84 -4.23 12.41
N SER A 32 -17.63 -4.37 12.93
CA SER A 32 -17.38 -4.66 14.35
C SER A 32 -16.02 -4.14 14.79
N MET A 33 -15.73 -4.21 16.09
CA MET A 33 -14.43 -3.83 16.64
C MET A 33 -13.41 -4.95 16.37
N GLY A 34 -12.25 -4.58 15.83
CA GLY A 34 -11.10 -5.46 15.62
C GLY A 34 -9.89 -4.96 16.41
N LEU A 35 -9.07 -5.86 16.90
CA LEU A 35 -7.78 -5.52 17.50
C LEU A 35 -6.80 -6.69 17.37
N GLU A 36 -5.56 -6.39 17.07
CA GLU A 36 -4.40 -7.19 17.45
C GLU A 36 -3.41 -6.34 18.22
N LEU A 37 -2.78 -6.94 19.22
CA LEU A 37 -1.78 -6.28 20.05
C LEU A 37 -0.75 -7.28 20.51
N VAL A 38 0.53 -6.98 20.30
CA VAL A 38 1.64 -7.69 20.94
C VAL A 38 2.22 -6.82 22.05
N ARG A 39 2.56 -7.44 23.18
CA ARG A 39 3.18 -6.79 24.34
C ARG A 39 4.38 -7.57 24.85
N ALA A 40 5.48 -6.87 25.08
CA ALA A 40 6.60 -7.38 25.84
C ALA A 40 6.17 -7.55 27.31
N ALA A 41 6.52 -8.69 27.90
CA ALA A 41 6.24 -9.02 29.28
C ALA A 41 7.50 -9.59 29.96
N GLU A 42 7.54 -9.47 31.28
CA GLU A 42 8.58 -10.12 32.09
C GLU A 42 8.41 -11.64 32.07
N MET A 43 9.52 -12.37 32.16
CA MET A 43 9.55 -13.85 32.07
C MET A 43 8.69 -14.56 33.12
N ASP A 44 8.42 -13.93 34.26
CA ASP A 44 7.60 -14.46 35.36
C ASP A 44 6.14 -13.96 35.34
N ALA A 45 5.82 -12.99 34.47
CA ALA A 45 4.49 -12.40 34.37
C ALA A 45 3.53 -13.22 33.47
N ILE A 46 4.06 -14.13 32.64
CA ILE A 46 3.27 -14.93 31.69
C ILE A 46 3.51 -16.43 31.82
N GLU A 47 2.49 -17.20 31.47
CA GLU A 47 2.52 -18.66 31.41
C GLU A 47 2.67 -19.09 29.95
N ASP A 48 3.76 -19.78 29.62
CA ASP A 48 4.05 -20.20 28.24
C ASP A 48 2.99 -21.16 27.70
N ASP A 49 2.67 -21.01 26.41
CA ASP A 49 1.67 -21.78 25.65
C ASP A 49 0.23 -21.68 26.18
N LYS A 50 -0.05 -20.72 27.06
CA LYS A 50 -1.40 -20.48 27.56
C LYS A 50 -2.25 -19.70 26.55
N VAL A 51 -3.46 -20.22 26.30
CA VAL A 51 -4.52 -19.50 25.60
C VAL A 51 -5.68 -19.25 26.55
N THR A 52 -6.16 -18.02 26.59
CA THR A 52 -7.36 -17.63 27.36
C THR A 52 -8.40 -17.05 26.41
N ILE A 53 -9.66 -17.44 26.57
CA ILE A 53 -10.78 -16.95 25.75
C ILE A 53 -11.76 -16.22 26.66
N VAL A 54 -12.05 -14.96 26.36
CA VAL A 54 -12.96 -14.08 27.11
C VAL A 54 -14.14 -13.69 26.23
N GLY A 55 -15.25 -14.40 26.42
CA GLY A 55 -16.46 -14.26 25.61
C GLY A 55 -16.85 -15.58 24.93
N PRO A 56 -17.74 -15.56 23.94
CA PRO A 56 -18.11 -16.74 23.15
C PRO A 56 -16.90 -17.36 22.47
N ASP A 57 -16.71 -18.67 22.63
CA ASP A 57 -15.75 -19.44 21.85
C ASP A 57 -16.38 -19.86 20.51
N ILE A 58 -15.59 -20.37 19.56
CA ILE A 58 -16.03 -20.65 18.19
C ILE A 58 -17.20 -21.63 18.10
N LYS A 59 -17.27 -22.63 18.98
CA LYS A 59 -18.40 -23.58 19.07
C LYS A 59 -19.71 -22.94 19.52
N ASP A 60 -19.63 -21.81 20.21
CA ASP A 60 -20.77 -21.06 20.74
C ASP A 60 -21.18 -19.92 19.80
N MET A 61 -20.45 -19.73 18.70
CA MET A 61 -20.76 -18.74 17.66
C MET A 61 -21.75 -19.29 16.63
N GLU A 62 -22.54 -18.40 16.04
CA GLU A 62 -23.52 -18.75 15.02
C GLU A 62 -23.01 -18.48 13.61
N GLU A 63 -23.27 -19.41 12.70
CA GLU A 63 -22.91 -19.29 11.29
C GLU A 63 -23.48 -18.00 10.66
N GLY A 64 -22.63 -17.29 9.91
CA GLY A 64 -22.94 -16.08 9.17
C GLY A 64 -22.90 -14.79 10.00
N LYS A 65 -22.64 -14.87 11.32
CA LYS A 65 -22.59 -13.69 12.19
C LYS A 65 -21.21 -13.03 12.24
N THR A 66 -21.23 -11.77 12.68
CA THR A 66 -20.04 -10.96 12.96
C THR A 66 -19.90 -10.77 14.47
N TYR A 67 -18.70 -10.96 15.01
CA TYR A 67 -18.37 -10.79 16.43
C TYR A 67 -17.25 -9.75 16.60
N PRO A 68 -17.24 -8.99 17.71
CA PRO A 68 -16.09 -8.18 18.07
C PRO A 68 -14.90 -9.11 18.37
N TRP A 69 -13.69 -8.62 18.11
CA TRP A 69 -12.49 -9.46 18.15
C TRP A 69 -11.27 -8.69 18.62
N ALA A 70 -10.59 -9.20 19.64
CA ALA A 70 -9.25 -8.76 19.99
C ALA A 70 -8.31 -9.94 20.23
N MET A 71 -7.14 -9.93 19.58
CA MET A 71 -6.02 -10.83 19.85
C MET A 71 -4.95 -10.08 20.63
N VAL A 72 -4.72 -10.47 21.88
CA VAL A 72 -3.63 -9.93 22.69
C VAL A 72 -2.62 -11.03 22.93
N PHE A 73 -1.40 -10.80 22.45
CA PHE A 73 -0.27 -11.71 22.61
C PHE A 73 0.75 -11.06 23.55
N ASN A 74 1.12 -11.76 24.61
CA ASN A 74 2.22 -11.35 25.49
C ASN A 74 3.42 -12.23 25.19
N ILE A 75 4.58 -11.62 24.95
CA ILE A 75 5.84 -12.30 24.61
C ILE A 75 6.90 -11.99 25.66
N ALA A 76 7.73 -12.97 25.98
CA ALA A 76 8.87 -12.78 26.88
C ALA A 76 10.08 -13.59 26.39
N GLY A 77 11.27 -13.06 26.64
CA GLY A 77 12.56 -13.67 26.30
C GLY A 77 13.70 -12.69 26.60
N GLU A 78 14.93 -13.19 26.67
CA GLU A 78 16.10 -12.35 27.02
C GLU A 78 16.30 -11.16 26.07
N LEU A 79 15.95 -11.33 24.79
CA LEU A 79 16.08 -10.29 23.75
C LEU A 79 14.77 -9.54 23.48
N VAL A 80 13.69 -9.83 24.21
CA VAL A 80 12.39 -9.19 23.99
C VAL A 80 12.38 -7.80 24.62
N GLU A 81 12.30 -6.77 23.77
CA GLU A 81 12.16 -5.36 24.17
C GLU A 81 10.84 -4.78 23.63
N PRO A 82 10.27 -3.72 24.25
CA PRO A 82 9.07 -3.05 23.73
C PRO A 82 9.18 -2.60 22.26
N ASP A 83 10.39 -2.29 21.79
CA ASP A 83 10.66 -1.89 20.39
C ASP A 83 10.40 -3.02 19.38
N LEU A 84 10.33 -4.28 19.82
CA LEU A 84 10.01 -5.42 18.96
C LEU A 84 8.51 -5.66 18.85
N GLU A 85 7.68 -5.03 19.70
CA GLU A 85 6.26 -5.33 19.75
C GLU A 85 5.59 -5.13 18.38
N SER A 86 5.84 -4.01 17.67
CA SER A 86 5.25 -3.77 16.33
C SER A 86 5.74 -4.77 15.29
N VAL A 87 7.01 -5.18 15.37
CA VAL A 87 7.63 -6.15 14.45
C VAL A 87 6.96 -7.51 14.59
N VAL A 88 6.82 -7.96 15.84
CA VAL A 88 6.16 -9.23 16.17
C VAL A 88 4.66 -9.14 15.87
N GLU A 89 4.01 -8.03 16.20
CA GLU A 89 2.59 -7.77 15.90
C GLU A 89 2.32 -7.87 14.41
N ARG A 90 3.22 -7.37 13.57
CA ARG A 90 3.05 -7.48 12.11
C ARG A 90 3.05 -8.94 11.62
N ARG A 91 3.74 -9.85 12.32
CA ARG A 91 3.77 -11.28 11.97
C ARG A 91 2.48 -12.02 12.32
N VAL A 92 1.58 -11.42 13.11
CA VAL A 92 0.21 -11.94 13.32
C VAL A 92 -0.48 -12.12 11.98
N HIS A 93 -0.34 -11.16 11.05
CA HIS A 93 -0.90 -11.27 9.71
C HIS A 93 -0.48 -12.56 9.00
N ASP A 94 0.82 -12.87 9.01
CA ASP A 94 1.35 -14.02 8.25
C ASP A 94 0.96 -15.33 8.94
N PHE A 95 1.21 -15.43 10.25
CA PHE A 95 0.99 -16.67 11.00
C PHE A 95 -0.49 -17.03 11.13
N VAL A 96 -1.38 -16.05 11.18
CA VAL A 96 -2.82 -16.32 11.11
C VAL A 96 -3.20 -16.82 9.70
N ASN A 97 -2.72 -16.17 8.64
CA ASN A 97 -3.03 -16.59 7.26
C ASN A 97 -2.32 -17.90 6.84
N TYR A 98 -1.34 -18.39 7.60
CA TYR A 98 -0.76 -19.73 7.38
C TYR A 98 -1.69 -20.86 7.84
N CYS A 99 -2.69 -20.55 8.67
CA CYS A 99 -3.70 -21.52 9.12
C CYS A 99 -4.80 -21.66 8.06
N GLN A 100 -4.95 -22.86 7.48
CA GLN A 100 -5.91 -23.14 6.41
C GLN A 100 -7.34 -22.71 6.78
N GLY A 101 -7.97 -21.96 5.88
CA GLY A 101 -9.34 -21.47 6.02
C GLY A 101 -9.54 -20.45 7.15
N ILE A 102 -8.47 -19.85 7.66
CA ILE A 102 -8.50 -18.68 8.55
C ILE A 102 -7.86 -17.51 7.79
N MET A 103 -8.67 -16.51 7.48
CA MET A 103 -8.24 -15.29 6.80
C MET A 103 -8.03 -14.18 7.81
N HIS A 104 -6.93 -13.46 7.70
CA HIS A 104 -6.64 -12.21 8.41
C HIS A 104 -6.30 -11.10 7.42
N LEU A 105 -6.78 -9.90 7.71
CA LEU A 105 -6.52 -8.68 6.96
C LEU A 105 -6.28 -7.51 7.92
N ASN A 106 -5.61 -6.48 7.38
CA ASN A 106 -5.29 -5.22 8.03
C ASN A 106 -4.28 -5.39 9.17
N GLN A 107 -4.38 -4.54 10.20
CA GLN A 107 -3.43 -4.45 11.31
C GLN A 107 -4.04 -3.66 12.48
N ARG A 108 -3.41 -3.73 13.66
CA ARG A 108 -3.77 -2.94 14.87
C ARG A 108 -5.28 -3.01 15.17
N TYR A 109 -5.97 -1.87 15.18
CA TYR A 109 -7.38 -1.71 15.52
C TYR A 109 -8.35 -1.92 14.33
N ASP A 110 -7.82 -2.19 13.14
CA ASP A 110 -8.61 -2.37 11.92
C ASP A 110 -8.66 -3.84 11.46
N VAL A 111 -8.21 -4.78 12.32
CA VAL A 111 -8.14 -6.22 12.02
C VAL A 111 -9.48 -6.75 11.55
N TRP A 112 -9.43 -7.51 10.45
CA TRP A 112 -10.57 -8.20 9.88
C TRP A 112 -10.23 -9.66 9.63
N MET A 113 -10.95 -10.54 10.32
CA MET A 113 -10.76 -11.97 10.19
C MET A 113 -12.02 -12.70 9.74
N ARG A 114 -11.84 -13.83 9.06
CA ARG A 114 -12.91 -14.76 8.73
C ARG A 114 -12.43 -16.20 8.91
N VAL A 115 -13.32 -17.04 9.43
CA VAL A 115 -13.09 -18.49 9.53
C VAL A 115 -14.02 -19.19 8.55
N SER A 116 -13.49 -20.12 7.76
CA SER A 116 -14.25 -20.91 6.81
C SER A 116 -15.18 -21.91 7.51
N LYS A 117 -16.26 -22.33 6.84
CA LYS A 117 -17.15 -23.40 7.34
C LYS A 117 -16.42 -24.73 7.53
N ASP A 118 -15.48 -25.03 6.64
CA ASP A 118 -14.69 -26.27 6.70
C ASP A 118 -13.79 -26.26 7.95
N THR A 119 -13.03 -25.19 8.17
CA THR A 119 -12.17 -25.04 9.35
C THR A 119 -12.98 -24.98 10.64
N ALA A 120 -14.07 -24.21 10.68
CA ALA A 120 -14.95 -24.11 11.84
C ALA A 120 -15.53 -25.47 12.25
N SER A 121 -15.81 -26.36 11.28
CA SER A 121 -16.33 -27.71 11.57
C SER A 121 -15.31 -28.65 12.22
N LYS A 122 -14.02 -28.28 12.22
CA LYS A 122 -12.90 -29.09 12.76
C LYS A 122 -12.39 -28.56 14.09
N ILE A 123 -12.79 -27.35 14.50
CA ILE A 123 -12.31 -26.69 15.72
C ILE A 123 -13.42 -26.52 16.74
N ASP A 124 -13.25 -27.12 17.91
CA ASP A 124 -14.19 -26.97 19.03
C ASP A 124 -13.87 -25.74 19.90
N SER A 125 -12.68 -25.16 19.74
CA SER A 125 -12.21 -24.01 20.50
C SER A 125 -11.14 -23.23 19.73
N LEU A 126 -11.08 -21.91 19.95
CA LEU A 126 -9.99 -21.06 19.48
C LEU A 126 -8.65 -21.37 20.19
N ASP A 127 -8.63 -22.21 21.23
CA ASP A 127 -7.40 -22.67 21.90
C ASP A 127 -6.41 -23.30 20.92
N ALA A 128 -6.89 -24.21 20.05
CA ALA A 128 -6.05 -24.85 19.04
C ALA A 128 -5.46 -23.83 18.05
N PHE A 129 -6.25 -22.82 17.68
CA PHE A 129 -5.80 -21.71 16.85
C PHE A 129 -4.72 -20.87 17.54
N GLY A 130 -4.92 -20.50 18.80
CA GLY A 130 -3.93 -19.74 19.56
C GLY A 130 -2.61 -20.48 19.72
N LYS A 131 -2.65 -21.79 20.01
CA LYS A 131 -1.45 -22.62 20.09
C LYS A 131 -0.73 -22.76 18.75
N ALA A 132 -1.47 -22.90 17.65
CA ALA A 132 -0.88 -22.93 16.30
C ALA A 132 -0.12 -21.64 16.00
N VAL A 133 -0.73 -20.48 16.28
CA VAL A 133 -0.11 -19.18 16.06
C VAL A 133 1.12 -18.98 16.97
N MET A 134 1.02 -19.30 18.27
CA MET A 134 2.18 -19.21 19.19
C MET A 134 3.33 -20.14 18.79
N MET A 135 3.03 -21.35 18.30
CA MET A 135 4.03 -22.27 17.75
C MET A 135 4.75 -21.67 16.55
N LEU A 136 4.02 -21.05 15.61
CA LEU A 136 4.62 -20.35 14.47
C LEU A 136 5.50 -19.19 14.92
N PHE A 137 5.03 -18.39 15.88
CA PHE A 137 5.83 -17.31 16.48
C PHE A 137 7.15 -17.83 17.04
N LYS A 138 7.12 -18.83 17.93
CA LYS A 138 8.34 -19.37 18.55
C LYS A 138 9.27 -20.08 17.55
N THR A 139 8.72 -20.64 16.49
CA THR A 139 9.50 -21.31 15.43
C THR A 139 10.25 -20.30 14.57
N GLU A 140 9.56 -19.25 14.14
CA GLU A 140 10.09 -18.26 13.20
C GLU A 140 10.83 -17.12 13.89
N LEU A 141 10.51 -16.85 15.16
CA LEU A 141 11.11 -15.80 15.99
C LEU A 141 11.65 -16.44 17.29
N PRO A 142 12.76 -17.19 17.23
CA PRO A 142 13.26 -18.00 18.35
C PRO A 142 13.74 -17.19 19.56
N PHE A 143 13.84 -15.86 19.44
CA PHE A 143 14.08 -14.97 20.57
C PHE A 143 12.86 -14.82 21.51
N ILE A 144 11.67 -15.28 21.08
CA ILE A 144 10.49 -15.40 21.92
C ILE A 144 10.57 -16.73 22.67
N GLU A 145 10.92 -16.67 23.96
CA GLU A 145 11.06 -17.87 24.81
C GLU A 145 9.72 -18.31 25.41
N LYS A 146 8.87 -17.35 25.76
CA LYS A 146 7.52 -17.58 26.27
C LYS A 146 6.50 -16.75 25.52
N MET A 147 5.34 -17.34 25.28
CA MET A 147 4.23 -16.64 24.68
C MET A 147 2.90 -17.05 25.31
N GLN A 148 2.03 -16.07 25.54
CA GLN A 148 0.67 -16.27 26.02
C GLN A 148 -0.30 -15.49 25.13
N ALA A 149 -1.41 -16.11 24.76
CA ALA A 149 -2.48 -15.47 23.99
C ALA A 149 -3.75 -15.29 24.83
N THR A 150 -4.40 -14.14 24.66
CA THR A 150 -5.77 -13.91 25.13
C THR A 150 -6.62 -13.43 23.96
N PHE A 151 -7.72 -14.14 23.71
CA PHE A 151 -8.70 -13.81 22.70
C PHE A 151 -9.97 -13.26 23.34
N TYR A 152 -10.39 -12.08 22.94
CA TYR A 152 -11.60 -11.43 23.43
C TYR A 152 -12.64 -11.42 22.32
N THR A 153 -13.83 -11.93 22.65
CA THR A 153 -15.02 -11.98 21.77
C THR A 153 -16.25 -11.40 22.46
N ASP A 154 -16.14 -11.04 23.75
CA ASP A 154 -17.10 -10.21 24.47
C ASP A 154 -16.94 -8.74 24.08
N GLU A 155 -18.05 -8.05 23.81
CA GLU A 155 -18.05 -6.67 23.32
C GLU A 155 -17.41 -5.68 24.29
N ALA A 156 -17.70 -5.80 25.59
CA ALA A 156 -17.17 -4.89 26.60
C ALA A 156 -15.66 -5.11 26.80
N ALA A 157 -15.24 -6.38 26.83
CA ALA A 157 -13.83 -6.71 26.98
C ALA A 157 -13.00 -6.30 25.76
N VAL A 158 -13.51 -6.48 24.53
CA VAL A 158 -12.84 -5.99 23.31
C VAL A 158 -12.69 -4.48 23.34
N LYS A 159 -13.75 -3.74 23.74
CA LYS A 159 -13.70 -2.28 23.86
C LYS A 159 -12.62 -1.82 24.85
N GLU A 160 -12.50 -2.47 26.01
CA GLU A 160 -11.47 -2.16 27.00
C GLU A 160 -10.06 -2.34 26.44
N GLN A 161 -9.81 -3.45 25.72
CA GLN A 161 -8.51 -3.67 25.09
C GLN A 161 -8.22 -2.64 24.00
N LEU A 162 -9.23 -2.28 23.21
CA LEU A 162 -9.11 -1.28 22.15
C LEU A 162 -8.72 0.09 22.73
N ASP A 163 -9.42 0.56 23.77
CA ASP A 163 -9.14 1.84 24.41
C ASP A 163 -7.70 1.90 24.96
N GLY A 164 -7.22 0.79 25.54
CA GLY A 164 -5.82 0.67 26.00
C GLY A 164 -4.81 0.64 24.86
N ALA A 165 -5.09 -0.10 23.78
CA ALA A 165 -4.20 -0.24 22.63
C ALA A 165 -4.02 1.07 21.86
N MET A 166 -5.07 1.90 21.75
CA MET A 166 -4.98 3.19 21.06
C MET A 166 -3.91 4.12 21.68
N ALA A 167 -3.74 4.09 23.00
CA ALA A 167 -2.68 4.86 23.66
C ALA A 167 -1.27 4.34 23.32
N ILE A 168 -1.12 3.01 23.21
CA ILE A 168 0.14 2.36 22.83
C ILE A 168 0.50 2.72 21.38
N PHE A 169 -0.44 2.58 20.45
CA PHE A 169 -0.23 2.92 19.05
C PHE A 169 0.14 4.39 18.88
N LYS A 170 -0.55 5.30 19.59
CA LYS A 170 -0.20 6.72 19.59
C LYS A 170 1.23 6.97 20.08
N ALA A 171 1.66 6.33 21.17
CA ALA A 171 3.00 6.49 21.70
C ALA A 171 4.09 5.95 20.73
N ARG A 172 3.81 4.82 20.07
CA ARG A 172 4.69 4.25 19.03
C ARG A 172 4.84 5.22 17.85
N ASP A 173 3.73 5.80 17.40
CA ASP A 173 3.70 6.72 16.26
C ASP A 173 4.30 8.11 16.60
N GLU A 174 4.20 8.56 17.86
CA GLU A 174 4.83 9.80 18.33
C GLU A 174 6.36 9.71 18.39
N ARG A 175 6.91 8.53 18.64
CA ARG A 175 8.36 8.34 18.79
C ARG A 175 9.14 8.65 17.52
N THR A 176 8.53 8.53 16.35
CA THR A 176 9.18 8.78 15.06
C THR A 176 9.10 10.24 14.62
N LYS A 177 8.35 11.10 15.31
CA LYS A 177 8.07 12.47 14.86
C LYS A 177 9.31 13.38 14.84
N ASP A 178 10.24 13.17 15.78
CA ASP A 178 11.41 14.03 15.97
C ASP A 178 12.69 13.47 15.32
N LEU A 179 12.57 12.45 14.46
CA LEU A 179 13.68 11.86 13.73
C LEU A 179 13.42 12.01 12.23
N HIS A 180 14.36 12.61 11.51
CA HIS A 180 14.27 12.81 10.06
C HIS A 180 15.33 12.02 9.31
N ASP A 181 15.15 11.86 7.99
CA ASP A 181 16.08 11.10 7.16
C ASP A 181 17.51 11.70 7.15
N GLU A 182 17.63 13.00 7.40
CA GLU A 182 18.91 13.70 7.55
C GLU A 182 19.66 13.31 8.82
N ASP A 183 18.94 12.90 9.87
CA ASP A 183 19.49 12.59 11.20
C ASP A 183 20.10 11.18 11.28
N VAL A 184 19.94 10.37 10.23
CA VAL A 184 20.35 8.97 10.21
C VAL A 184 21.24 8.64 9.01
N ASP A 185 22.23 7.77 9.23
CA ASP A 185 23.12 7.26 8.17
C ASP A 185 22.62 5.96 7.53
N VAL A 186 21.61 5.34 8.14
CA VAL A 186 21.03 4.06 7.73
C VAL A 186 19.52 4.16 7.65
N PHE A 187 18.96 3.49 6.65
CA PHE A 187 17.54 3.16 6.57
C PHE A 187 17.36 1.67 6.81
N TYR A 188 16.12 1.20 6.74
CA TYR A 188 15.82 -0.22 6.82
C TYR A 188 15.04 -0.67 5.60
N GLY A 189 15.43 -1.82 5.06
CA GLY A 189 14.66 -2.50 4.04
C GLY A 189 13.70 -3.50 4.65
N CYS A 190 12.63 -3.84 3.93
CA CYS A 190 11.72 -4.92 4.31
C CYS A 190 11.31 -5.73 3.06
N THR A 191 11.51 -7.05 3.13
CA THR A 191 11.17 -8.03 2.07
C THR A 191 10.06 -9.00 2.49
N LEU A 192 9.43 -8.79 3.65
CA LEU A 192 8.40 -9.68 4.21
C LEU A 192 7.29 -10.00 3.19
N CYS A 193 6.90 -9.03 2.38
CA CYS A 193 5.83 -9.17 1.40
C CYS A 193 6.28 -9.77 0.05
N GLN A 194 7.54 -10.17 -0.11
CA GLN A 194 8.01 -10.82 -1.35
C GLN A 194 7.38 -12.19 -1.60
N ALA A 195 6.76 -12.80 -0.58
CA ALA A 195 5.97 -14.02 -0.74
C ALA A 195 4.85 -13.88 -1.79
N PHE A 196 4.23 -12.69 -1.90
CA PHE A 196 3.15 -12.42 -2.86
C PHE A 196 3.48 -11.32 -3.88
N ALA A 197 4.48 -10.48 -3.62
CA ALA A 197 4.98 -9.47 -4.56
C ALA A 197 6.51 -9.60 -4.70
N PRO A 198 7.02 -10.57 -5.49
CA PRO A 198 8.43 -10.99 -5.46
C PRO A 198 9.46 -9.90 -5.76
N THR A 199 9.08 -8.87 -6.52
CA THR A 199 9.94 -7.74 -6.88
C THR A 199 9.80 -6.56 -5.92
N SER A 200 8.87 -6.61 -4.96
CA SER A 200 8.62 -5.51 -4.04
C SER A 200 9.73 -5.37 -3.02
N VAL A 201 10.08 -4.12 -2.73
CA VAL A 201 11.04 -3.76 -1.68
C VAL A 201 10.47 -2.56 -0.95
N CYS A 202 10.29 -2.68 0.37
CA CYS A 202 9.99 -1.55 1.23
C CYS A 202 11.28 -0.90 1.71
N VAL A 203 11.40 0.41 1.52
CA VAL A 203 12.41 1.27 2.13
C VAL A 203 11.73 2.07 3.23
N VAL A 204 12.16 1.83 4.46
CA VAL A 204 11.61 2.42 5.68
C VAL A 204 12.61 3.42 6.22
N THR A 205 12.18 4.68 6.28
CA THR A 205 12.98 5.80 6.76
C THR A 205 12.27 6.47 7.93
N PRO A 206 12.94 7.35 8.71
CA PRO A 206 12.25 8.14 9.72
C PRO A 206 11.06 8.94 9.17
N ASP A 207 11.20 9.52 7.98
CA ASP A 207 10.14 10.31 7.32
C ASP A 207 9.21 9.47 6.42
N ARG A 208 9.40 8.15 6.28
CA ARG A 208 8.52 7.27 5.50
C ARG A 208 8.38 5.89 6.14
N VAL A 209 7.25 5.70 6.83
CA VAL A 209 6.80 4.39 7.35
C VAL A 209 6.64 3.38 6.20
N ALA A 210 6.78 2.09 6.51
CA ALA A 210 6.40 1.03 5.57
C ALA A 210 4.95 1.21 5.12
N LEU A 211 4.65 0.86 3.87
CA LEU A 211 3.32 1.06 3.28
C LEU A 211 2.18 0.38 4.04
N CYS A 212 2.46 -0.68 4.81
CA CYS A 212 1.48 -1.34 5.67
C CYS A 212 1.08 -0.55 6.92
N GLY A 213 1.78 0.54 7.24
CA GLY A 213 1.58 1.35 8.46
C GLY A 213 2.18 0.75 9.74
N ALA A 214 2.66 -0.49 9.69
CA ALA A 214 3.00 -1.26 10.89
C ALA A 214 4.49 -1.25 11.28
N ILE A 215 5.38 -0.86 10.35
CA ILE A 215 6.84 -0.91 10.57
C ILE A 215 7.42 0.48 10.30
N ASN A 216 7.90 1.12 11.35
CA ASN A 216 8.66 2.36 11.28
C ASN A 216 10.18 2.10 11.33
N TRP A 217 10.97 3.17 11.31
CA TRP A 217 12.44 3.07 11.32
C TRP A 217 13.00 2.41 12.59
N PHE A 218 12.44 2.68 13.77
CA PHE A 218 12.87 2.05 15.01
C PHE A 218 12.52 0.56 15.05
N ASP A 219 11.35 0.19 14.54
CA ASP A 219 10.94 -1.21 14.40
C ASP A 219 11.91 -1.95 13.46
N GLY A 220 12.26 -1.35 12.32
CA GLY A 220 13.24 -1.90 11.38
C GLY A 220 14.62 -2.12 12.01
N ARG A 221 15.08 -1.16 12.81
CA ARG A 221 16.32 -1.25 13.60
C ARG A 221 16.29 -2.39 14.61
N ALA A 222 15.22 -2.47 15.39
CA ALA A 222 15.08 -3.51 16.40
C ALA A 222 15.04 -4.90 15.75
N ALA A 223 14.25 -5.05 14.68
CA ALA A 223 14.14 -6.29 13.91
C ALA A 223 15.50 -6.74 13.35
N ALA A 224 16.20 -5.87 12.62
CA ALA A 224 17.49 -6.20 11.99
C ALA A 224 18.59 -6.53 13.02
N LYS A 225 18.51 -5.97 14.23
CA LYS A 225 19.44 -6.27 15.33
C LYS A 225 19.18 -7.66 15.94
N VAL A 226 17.91 -8.01 16.12
CA VAL A 226 17.51 -9.25 16.82
C VAL A 226 17.50 -10.45 15.88
N ASP A 227 17.12 -10.24 14.62
CA ASP A 227 17.14 -11.25 13.56
C ASP A 227 17.84 -10.72 12.29
N PRO A 228 19.18 -10.78 12.24
CA PRO A 228 19.96 -10.24 11.11
C PRO A 228 19.74 -10.95 9.77
N GLU A 229 19.21 -12.18 9.79
CA GLU A 229 18.86 -12.94 8.57
C GLU A 229 17.37 -12.81 8.21
N GLY A 230 16.62 -12.04 9.01
CA GLY A 230 15.20 -11.79 8.85
C GLY A 230 14.84 -10.89 7.67
N PRO A 231 13.53 -10.66 7.45
CA PRO A 231 13.06 -9.87 6.32
C PRO A 231 13.30 -8.37 6.47
N GLN A 232 13.60 -7.88 7.68
CA GLN A 232 14.05 -6.51 7.92
C GLN A 232 15.56 -6.49 8.04
N PHE A 233 16.20 -5.60 7.28
CA PHE A 233 17.65 -5.53 7.21
C PHE A 233 18.10 -4.07 7.13
N GLU A 234 19.31 -3.81 7.64
CA GLU A 234 19.95 -2.52 7.54
C GLU A 234 20.26 -2.18 6.08
N LEU A 235 19.90 -0.96 5.68
CA LEU A 235 20.19 -0.38 4.37
C LEU A 235 21.09 0.82 4.59
N ALA A 236 22.36 0.71 4.19
CA ALA A 236 23.26 1.85 4.18
C ALA A 236 22.74 2.91 3.20
N LYS A 237 22.55 4.15 3.66
CA LYS A 237 21.95 5.23 2.85
C LYS A 237 22.78 5.48 1.58
N GLY A 238 24.10 5.52 1.72
CA GLY A 238 25.02 5.86 0.63
C GLY A 238 25.03 7.36 0.33
N ASP A 239 25.48 7.73 -0.87
CA ASP A 239 25.54 9.11 -1.32
C ASP A 239 24.15 9.60 -1.70
N VAL A 240 23.86 10.87 -1.38
CA VAL A 240 22.63 11.53 -1.80
C VAL A 240 22.72 11.90 -3.28
N ILE A 241 21.74 11.47 -4.08
CA ILE A 241 21.60 11.80 -5.50
C ILE A 241 20.62 12.98 -5.66
N ASP A 242 19.51 12.95 -4.92
CA ASP A 242 18.48 13.98 -4.93
C ASP A 242 17.85 14.10 -3.54
N GLU A 243 18.15 15.20 -2.84
CA GLU A 243 17.66 15.49 -1.50
C GLU A 243 16.14 15.65 -1.44
N LEU A 244 15.54 16.28 -2.47
CA LEU A 244 14.13 16.62 -2.45
C LEU A 244 13.26 15.38 -2.63
N SER A 245 13.59 14.55 -3.63
CA SER A 245 12.83 13.31 -3.88
C SER A 245 13.31 12.12 -3.05
N GLY A 246 14.40 12.27 -2.29
CA GLY A 246 14.98 11.22 -1.47
C GLY A 246 15.58 10.09 -2.30
N GLU A 247 16.44 10.42 -3.27
CA GLU A 247 17.20 9.43 -4.05
C GLU A 247 18.60 9.25 -3.47
N TYR A 248 18.96 7.99 -3.21
CA TYR A 248 20.25 7.64 -2.62
C TYR A 248 20.88 6.44 -3.32
N THR A 249 22.21 6.41 -3.41
CA THR A 249 22.91 5.32 -4.11
C THR A 249 22.65 3.96 -3.47
N GLY A 250 22.68 3.86 -2.13
CA GLY A 250 22.45 2.61 -1.42
C GLY A 250 21.02 2.07 -1.55
N VAL A 251 20.05 2.99 -1.65
CA VAL A 251 18.65 2.66 -1.91
C VAL A 251 18.49 2.07 -3.32
N ASN A 252 19.10 2.68 -4.32
CA ASN A 252 19.08 2.21 -5.71
C ASN A 252 19.77 0.84 -5.87
N GLU A 253 20.88 0.61 -5.17
CA GLU A 253 21.57 -0.68 -5.16
C GLU A 253 20.69 -1.81 -4.62
N ILE A 254 20.03 -1.57 -3.48
CA ILE A 254 19.11 -2.54 -2.87
C ILE A 254 17.87 -2.75 -3.73
N ALA A 255 17.30 -1.67 -4.28
CA ALA A 255 16.18 -1.74 -5.20
C ALA A 255 16.47 -2.67 -6.39
N LYS A 256 17.62 -2.47 -7.04
CA LYS A 256 18.05 -3.32 -8.16
C LYS A 256 18.30 -4.77 -7.75
N LYS A 257 18.96 -4.97 -6.62
CA LYS A 257 19.33 -6.31 -6.12
C LYS A 257 18.09 -7.13 -5.77
N LEU A 258 17.18 -6.57 -4.97
CA LEU A 258 16.05 -7.31 -4.40
C LEU A 258 14.83 -7.37 -5.31
N SER A 259 14.74 -6.48 -6.31
CA SER A 259 13.71 -6.57 -7.35
C SER A 259 14.07 -7.55 -8.48
N GLY A 260 15.26 -8.14 -8.45
CA GLY A 260 15.77 -8.95 -9.57
C GLY A 260 16.05 -8.14 -10.84
N GLY A 261 16.20 -6.80 -10.72
CA GLY A 261 16.45 -5.89 -11.83
C GLY A 261 15.19 -5.38 -12.54
N GLU A 262 13.99 -5.60 -11.98
CA GLU A 262 12.73 -5.04 -12.51
C GLU A 262 12.74 -3.51 -12.48
N PHE A 263 13.36 -2.92 -11.46
CA PHE A 263 13.65 -1.49 -11.36
C PHE A 263 14.97 -1.30 -10.61
N ASP A 264 15.66 -0.20 -10.88
CA ASP A 264 16.99 0.09 -10.34
C ASP A 264 17.06 1.40 -9.55
N ARG A 265 15.95 2.13 -9.45
CA ARG A 265 15.88 3.42 -8.76
C ARG A 265 14.63 3.51 -7.90
N ILE A 266 14.75 4.11 -6.72
CA ILE A 266 13.60 4.52 -5.89
C ILE A 266 13.85 5.96 -5.42
N LYS A 267 12.87 6.83 -5.67
CA LYS A 267 12.77 8.15 -5.05
C LYS A 267 11.77 8.06 -3.91
N ILE A 268 12.27 8.10 -2.67
CA ILE A 268 11.51 7.80 -1.46
C ILE A 268 10.37 8.80 -1.23
N HIS A 269 10.43 10.01 -1.77
CA HIS A 269 9.38 11.02 -1.58
C HIS A 269 8.72 11.46 -2.87
N SER A 270 8.74 10.60 -3.89
CA SER A 270 8.15 10.85 -5.20
C SER A 270 6.97 9.94 -5.50
N PHE A 271 5.94 10.53 -6.11
CA PHE A 271 4.76 9.88 -6.66
C PHE A 271 4.92 9.60 -8.17
N PHE A 272 5.62 10.47 -8.90
CA PHE A 272 5.73 10.38 -10.36
C PHE A 272 7.05 9.78 -10.84
N GLU A 273 8.18 10.27 -10.34
CA GLU A 273 9.50 9.86 -10.78
C GLU A 273 10.02 8.71 -9.91
N PHE A 274 10.28 7.54 -10.50
CA PHE A 274 10.75 6.32 -9.81
C PHE A 274 10.05 6.07 -8.47
N PRO A 275 8.70 6.02 -8.46
CA PRO A 275 7.96 5.91 -7.20
C PRO A 275 8.33 4.62 -6.49
N HIS A 276 8.23 4.67 -5.18
CA HIS A 276 8.37 3.48 -4.35
C HIS A 276 7.34 2.41 -4.78
N THR A 277 7.74 1.13 -4.79
CA THR A 277 6.82 0.03 -5.17
C THR A 277 5.77 -0.26 -4.11
N SER A 278 4.72 -1.00 -4.49
CA SER A 278 3.68 -1.45 -3.58
C SER A 278 3.45 -2.95 -3.70
N CYS A 279 3.43 -3.66 -2.56
CA CYS A 279 3.14 -5.08 -2.55
C CYS A 279 1.62 -5.33 -2.65
N GLY A 280 0.87 -5.04 -1.57
CA GLY A 280 -0.59 -5.25 -1.52
C GLY A 280 -1.23 -4.97 -0.16
N CYS A 281 -0.44 -4.76 0.88
CA CYS A 281 -0.90 -4.47 2.24
C CYS A 281 -0.95 -2.97 2.57
N PHE A 282 -0.87 -2.07 1.58
CA PHE A 282 -0.94 -0.62 1.82
C PHE A 282 -2.26 -0.21 2.46
N GLU A 283 -2.22 0.77 3.36
CA GLU A 283 -3.43 1.30 4.01
C GLU A 283 -4.19 2.26 3.08
N VAL A 284 -3.45 2.99 2.23
CA VAL A 284 -3.99 4.02 1.35
C VAL A 284 -3.40 3.89 -0.05
N VAL A 285 -4.21 4.13 -1.08
CA VAL A 285 -3.76 4.25 -2.47
C VAL A 285 -3.95 5.68 -2.94
N GLY A 286 -2.87 6.31 -3.38
CA GLY A 286 -2.92 7.54 -4.17
C GLY A 286 -3.10 7.21 -5.64
N PHE A 287 -3.91 8.01 -6.33
CA PHE A 287 -4.16 7.90 -7.77
C PHE A 287 -4.12 9.28 -8.42
N TYR A 288 -3.43 9.39 -9.55
CA TYR A 288 -3.35 10.62 -10.31
C TYR A 288 -4.62 10.86 -11.14
N ILE A 289 -5.07 12.12 -11.19
CA ILE A 289 -6.23 12.59 -11.95
C ILE A 289 -5.72 13.66 -12.94
N PRO A 290 -5.38 13.26 -14.18
CA PRO A 290 -4.75 14.15 -15.15
C PRO A 290 -5.56 15.42 -15.45
N GLU A 291 -6.89 15.32 -15.50
CA GLU A 291 -7.78 16.43 -15.89
C GLU A 291 -7.78 17.61 -14.91
N VAL A 292 -7.22 17.41 -13.71
CA VAL A 292 -7.07 18.41 -12.65
C VAL A 292 -5.63 18.51 -12.13
N ASP A 293 -4.66 17.84 -12.78
CA ASP A 293 -3.25 17.78 -12.36
C ASP A 293 -3.06 17.44 -10.85
N GLY A 294 -3.95 16.58 -10.34
CA GLY A 294 -4.12 16.35 -8.90
C GLY A 294 -4.02 14.88 -8.50
N ILE A 295 -3.81 14.64 -7.21
CA ILE A 295 -3.75 13.29 -6.63
C ILE A 295 -4.92 13.12 -5.66
N GLY A 296 -5.75 12.10 -5.91
CA GLY A 296 -6.73 11.63 -4.94
C GLY A 296 -6.13 10.51 -4.10
N TRP A 297 -6.57 10.35 -2.84
CA TRP A 297 -6.12 9.26 -1.98
C TRP A 297 -7.29 8.52 -1.36
N VAL A 298 -7.28 7.19 -1.42
CA VAL A 298 -8.37 6.33 -0.91
C VAL A 298 -7.80 5.33 0.08
N ASN A 299 -8.30 5.36 1.31
CA ASN A 299 -7.98 4.36 2.34
C ASN A 299 -8.76 3.06 2.11
N ARG A 300 -8.20 1.96 2.62
CA ARG A 300 -8.72 0.60 2.46
C ARG A 300 -10.15 0.41 2.98
N GLU A 301 -10.55 1.13 4.03
CA GLU A 301 -11.90 1.04 4.58
C GLU A 301 -12.98 1.62 3.66
N PHE A 302 -12.62 2.54 2.74
CA PHE A 302 -13.60 3.22 1.90
C PHE A 302 -14.26 2.27 0.89
N GLN A 303 -15.60 2.18 0.97
CA GLN A 303 -16.42 1.31 0.11
C GLN A 303 -17.10 2.05 -1.05
N GLY A 304 -16.88 3.36 -1.18
CA GLY A 304 -17.45 4.18 -2.25
C GLY A 304 -16.63 4.17 -3.54
N MET A 305 -17.06 5.00 -4.49
CA MET A 305 -16.32 5.30 -5.71
C MET A 305 -15.58 6.63 -5.55
N SER A 306 -14.38 6.70 -6.11
CA SER A 306 -13.64 7.96 -6.25
C SER A 306 -13.98 8.65 -7.59
N PRO A 307 -13.56 9.92 -7.81
CA PRO A 307 -13.95 10.70 -8.98
C PRO A 307 -13.59 10.07 -10.34
N ASN A 308 -12.57 9.20 -10.37
CA ASN A 308 -12.19 8.45 -11.58
C ASN A 308 -13.08 7.22 -11.86
N GLY A 309 -14.14 7.00 -11.06
CA GLY A 309 -15.06 5.88 -11.18
C GLY A 309 -14.53 4.55 -10.61
N LEU A 310 -13.39 4.55 -9.92
CA LEU A 310 -12.80 3.36 -9.33
C LEU A 310 -12.98 3.36 -7.80
N GLY A 311 -13.27 2.19 -7.24
CA GLY A 311 -13.19 1.92 -5.81
C GLY A 311 -11.81 1.37 -5.41
N PHE A 312 -11.54 1.31 -4.11
CA PHE A 312 -10.25 0.89 -3.55
C PHE A 312 -9.73 -0.43 -4.13
N SER A 313 -10.56 -1.48 -4.16
CA SER A 313 -10.15 -2.82 -4.61
C SER A 313 -9.63 -2.85 -6.05
N THR A 314 -10.22 -2.04 -6.94
CA THR A 314 -9.77 -1.95 -8.34
C THR A 314 -8.43 -1.24 -8.44
N MET A 315 -8.26 -0.13 -7.71
CA MET A 315 -7.00 0.62 -7.68
C MET A 315 -5.88 -0.18 -7.01
N ALA A 316 -6.19 -0.92 -5.94
CA ALA A 316 -5.24 -1.81 -5.28
C ALA A 316 -4.69 -2.88 -6.24
N GLY A 317 -5.53 -3.42 -7.12
CA GLY A 317 -5.11 -4.36 -8.16
C GLY A 317 -4.19 -3.76 -9.23
N GLN A 318 -4.25 -2.44 -9.45
CA GLN A 318 -3.36 -1.73 -10.37
C GLN A 318 -2.05 -1.27 -9.70
N THR A 319 -2.11 -0.98 -8.40
CA THR A 319 -1.00 -0.44 -7.61
C THR A 319 -0.04 -1.53 -7.12
N GLY A 320 -0.59 -2.69 -6.73
CA GLY A 320 0.17 -3.77 -6.11
C GLY A 320 1.05 -4.58 -7.06
N GLY A 321 1.72 -5.59 -6.51
CA GLY A 321 2.53 -6.55 -7.28
C GLY A 321 4.02 -6.22 -7.37
N GLY A 322 4.50 -5.24 -6.61
CA GLY A 322 5.94 -4.96 -6.48
C GLY A 322 6.56 -4.26 -7.68
N LYS A 323 5.75 -3.51 -8.45
CA LYS A 323 6.18 -2.75 -9.62
C LYS A 323 6.16 -1.26 -9.33
N GLN A 324 6.92 -0.48 -10.11
CA GLN A 324 6.76 0.97 -10.14
C GLN A 324 5.61 1.33 -11.08
N VAL A 325 4.56 1.92 -10.53
CA VAL A 325 3.35 2.29 -11.27
C VAL A 325 3.19 3.79 -11.21
N VAL A 326 3.65 4.49 -12.24
CA VAL A 326 3.45 5.95 -12.33
C VAL A 326 1.95 6.24 -12.41
N GLY A 327 1.47 7.09 -11.50
CA GLY A 327 0.05 7.42 -11.37
C GLY A 327 -0.67 6.67 -10.25
N PHE A 328 -0.03 5.67 -9.61
CA PHE A 328 -0.60 4.94 -8.48
C PHE A 328 0.46 4.62 -7.41
N LEU A 329 0.19 4.95 -6.15
CA LEU A 329 1.13 4.73 -5.06
C LEU A 329 0.44 4.24 -3.79
N GLY A 330 0.86 3.09 -3.27
CA GLY A 330 0.44 2.58 -1.97
C GLY A 330 1.30 3.15 -0.83
N VAL A 331 0.67 3.65 0.23
CA VAL A 331 1.33 4.23 1.41
C VAL A 331 0.63 3.82 2.71
N GLY A 332 1.34 3.95 3.83
CA GLY A 332 0.76 3.87 5.17
C GLY A 332 0.21 5.24 5.60
N VAL A 333 -0.78 5.23 6.50
CA VAL A 333 -1.44 6.46 6.98
C VAL A 333 -0.45 7.42 7.63
N ASN A 334 0.54 6.92 8.36
CA ASN A 334 1.52 7.77 9.04
C ASN A 334 2.45 8.53 8.08
N TYR A 335 2.49 8.18 6.79
CA TYR A 335 3.26 8.96 5.82
C TYR A 335 2.63 10.35 5.57
N PHE A 336 1.32 10.52 5.75
CA PHE A 336 0.67 11.83 5.62
C PHE A 336 1.11 12.83 6.70
N TYR A 337 1.59 12.32 7.84
CA TYR A 337 2.15 13.09 8.96
C TYR A 337 3.59 13.51 8.76
N SER A 338 4.24 12.97 7.72
CA SER A 338 5.63 13.28 7.40
C SER A 338 5.75 14.68 6.80
N PRO A 339 6.75 15.48 7.20
CA PRO A 339 7.05 16.73 6.52
C PRO A 339 7.51 16.50 5.06
N LYS A 340 7.91 15.27 4.72
CA LYS A 340 8.36 14.88 3.37
C LYS A 340 7.29 14.20 2.53
N PHE A 341 6.04 14.21 2.97
CA PHE A 341 4.92 13.62 2.24
C PHE A 341 4.90 14.13 0.78
N ILE A 342 5.24 13.26 -0.17
CA ILE A 342 5.37 13.52 -1.62
C ILE A 342 5.95 14.91 -1.96
N GLN A 343 6.97 15.33 -1.20
CA GLN A 343 7.44 16.72 -1.23
C GLN A 343 8.01 17.12 -2.59
N SER A 344 8.59 16.18 -3.35
CA SER A 344 9.09 16.47 -4.70
C SER A 344 7.98 16.77 -5.71
N ASP A 345 6.76 16.35 -5.42
CA ASP A 345 5.61 16.53 -6.31
C ASP A 345 4.72 17.72 -5.88
N GLY A 346 5.00 18.33 -4.72
CA GLY A 346 4.23 19.48 -4.20
C GLY A 346 3.44 19.19 -2.92
N GLY A 347 3.61 18.01 -2.32
CA GLY A 347 3.04 17.72 -1.00
C GLY A 347 1.53 17.82 -0.94
N TRP A 348 1.03 18.42 0.14
CA TRP A 348 -0.40 18.68 0.35
C TRP A 348 -1.05 19.52 -0.76
N ASN A 349 -0.29 20.34 -1.49
CA ASN A 349 -0.82 21.15 -2.59
C ASN A 349 -1.24 20.32 -3.81
N ARG A 350 -0.84 19.03 -3.88
CA ARG A 350 -1.30 18.08 -4.90
C ARG A 350 -2.51 17.25 -4.46
N VAL A 351 -2.90 17.30 -3.20
CA VAL A 351 -4.01 16.47 -2.68
C VAL A 351 -5.34 17.13 -3.01
N VAL A 352 -6.05 16.61 -4.00
CA VAL A 352 -7.31 17.23 -4.47
C VAL A 352 -8.56 16.53 -3.94
N TRP A 353 -8.45 15.27 -3.50
CA TRP A 353 -9.60 14.48 -3.08
C TRP A 353 -9.25 13.44 -2.01
N LEU A 354 -10.10 13.34 -0.99
CA LEU A 354 -10.03 12.36 0.10
C LEU A 354 -11.44 11.88 0.49
N PRO A 355 -11.66 10.61 0.84
CA PRO A 355 -12.88 10.19 1.51
C PRO A 355 -13.11 11.01 2.78
N ALA A 356 -14.34 11.43 3.06
CA ALA A 356 -14.65 12.29 4.21
C ALA A 356 -14.17 11.68 5.53
N SER A 357 -14.38 10.36 5.72
CA SER A 357 -13.92 9.64 6.92
C SER A 357 -12.40 9.61 7.05
N PHE A 358 -11.67 9.50 5.93
CA PHE A 358 -10.22 9.50 5.95
C PHE A 358 -9.67 10.90 6.19
N LYS A 359 -10.28 11.92 5.56
CA LYS A 359 -9.96 13.33 5.79
C LYS A 359 -10.14 13.71 7.27
N GLU A 360 -11.18 13.21 7.93
CA GLU A 360 -11.38 13.38 9.38
C GLU A 360 -10.29 12.66 10.19
N LYS A 361 -9.96 11.41 9.84
CA LYS A 361 -8.92 10.60 10.52
C LYS A 361 -7.54 11.27 10.53
N ILE A 362 -7.20 12.01 9.47
CA ILE A 362 -5.89 12.67 9.32
C ILE A 362 -5.97 14.20 9.41
N ALA A 363 -7.09 14.76 9.86
CA ALA A 363 -7.34 16.21 9.80
C ALA A 363 -6.25 17.05 10.47
N GLU A 364 -5.64 16.53 11.54
CA GLU A 364 -4.58 17.24 12.28
C GLU A 364 -3.28 17.45 11.49
N THR A 365 -3.05 16.68 10.43
CA THR A 365 -1.87 16.83 9.57
C THR A 365 -2.12 17.63 8.29
N ILE A 366 -3.38 17.94 7.97
CA ILE A 366 -3.70 18.70 6.77
C ILE A 366 -3.43 20.19 7.03
N PRO A 367 -2.65 20.90 6.19
CA PRO A 367 -2.43 22.33 6.35
C PRO A 367 -3.75 23.12 6.39
N ALA A 368 -3.85 24.06 7.33
CA ALA A 368 -5.09 24.80 7.59
C ALA A 368 -5.58 25.61 6.38
N ASP A 369 -4.68 26.02 5.50
CA ASP A 369 -4.97 26.75 4.26
C ASP A 369 -5.39 25.84 3.09
N ILE A 370 -5.25 24.52 3.26
CA ILE A 370 -5.57 23.50 2.25
C ILE A 370 -6.80 22.67 2.63
N ILE A 371 -7.05 22.41 3.92
CA ILE A 371 -8.08 21.46 4.37
C ILE A 371 -9.46 21.70 3.75
N ASP A 372 -9.93 22.94 3.66
CA ASP A 372 -11.25 23.27 3.09
C ASP A 372 -11.28 23.26 1.55
N LYS A 373 -10.12 23.05 0.92
CA LYS A 373 -9.95 23.02 -0.54
C LYS A 373 -9.82 21.60 -1.10
N ILE A 374 -9.74 20.58 -0.24
CA ILE A 374 -9.73 19.17 -0.63
C ILE A 374 -11.17 18.66 -0.72
N ALA A 375 -11.57 18.16 -1.88
CA ALA A 375 -12.91 17.62 -2.09
C ALA A 375 -13.10 16.26 -1.40
N THR A 376 -14.35 15.90 -1.14
CA THR A 376 -14.77 14.56 -0.70
C THR A 376 -15.74 13.92 -1.68
N GLU A 377 -16.16 12.69 -1.41
CA GLU A 377 -17.22 12.01 -2.17
C GLU A 377 -18.55 12.78 -2.17
N ALA A 378 -18.78 13.67 -1.20
CA ALA A 378 -19.97 14.51 -1.13
C ALA A 378 -19.89 15.74 -2.05
N ASP A 379 -18.68 16.26 -2.27
CA ASP A 379 -18.45 17.46 -3.08
C ASP A 379 -18.25 17.11 -4.57
N ALA A 380 -17.55 16.00 -4.84
CA ALA A 380 -17.09 15.64 -6.17
C ALA A 380 -17.27 14.14 -6.43
N PRO A 381 -18.44 13.71 -6.95
CA PRO A 381 -18.68 12.30 -7.32
C PRO A 381 -17.98 11.91 -8.64
N ASP A 382 -17.55 12.88 -9.44
CA ASP A 382 -16.88 12.70 -10.73
C ASP A 382 -15.84 13.79 -10.97
N VAL A 383 -15.05 13.63 -12.04
CA VAL A 383 -13.95 14.54 -12.40
C VAL A 383 -14.42 15.95 -12.74
N ASP A 384 -15.58 16.11 -13.38
CA ASP A 384 -16.11 17.43 -13.75
C ASP A 384 -16.52 18.22 -12.50
N ALA A 385 -17.20 17.56 -11.56
CA ALA A 385 -17.54 18.14 -10.27
C ALA A 385 -16.28 18.47 -9.45
N LEU A 386 -15.26 17.60 -9.49
CA LEU A 386 -13.98 17.86 -8.85
C LEU A 386 -13.32 19.13 -9.41
N LYS A 387 -13.23 19.26 -10.74
CA LYS A 387 -12.64 20.42 -11.39
C LYS A 387 -13.35 21.71 -10.99
N ALA A 388 -14.69 21.71 -10.98
CA ALA A 388 -15.48 22.86 -10.55
C ALA A 388 -15.23 23.25 -9.08
N PHE A 389 -15.19 22.26 -8.18
CA PHE A 389 -14.90 22.48 -6.76
C PHE A 389 -13.51 23.09 -6.54
N LEU A 390 -12.48 22.57 -7.21
CA LEU A 390 -11.10 23.05 -7.06
C LEU A 390 -10.95 24.52 -7.49
N VAL A 391 -11.64 24.92 -8.57
CA VAL A 391 -11.70 26.32 -9.02
C VAL A 391 -12.44 27.19 -7.99
N GLU A 392 -13.61 26.75 -7.51
CA GLU A 392 -14.40 27.49 -6.52
C GLU A 392 -13.60 27.73 -5.22
N LYS A 393 -12.89 26.70 -4.75
CA LYS A 393 -12.08 26.75 -3.52
C LYS A 393 -10.70 27.36 -3.71
N ASN A 394 -10.33 27.74 -4.93
CA ASN A 394 -9.01 28.24 -5.28
C ASN A 394 -7.91 27.31 -4.75
N HIS A 395 -8.03 26.03 -5.09
CA HIS A 395 -7.05 25.00 -4.75
C HIS A 395 -5.70 25.33 -5.43
N PRO A 396 -4.54 25.15 -4.75
CA PRO A 396 -3.24 25.52 -5.33
C PRO A 396 -2.96 24.89 -6.70
N VAL A 397 -3.42 23.66 -6.94
CA VAL A 397 -3.28 22.96 -8.23
C VAL A 397 -3.84 23.74 -9.42
N VAL A 398 -4.83 24.62 -9.21
CA VAL A 398 -5.45 25.41 -10.29
C VAL A 398 -4.43 26.34 -10.93
N ALA A 399 -3.41 26.79 -10.17
CA ALA A 399 -2.34 27.62 -10.71
C ALA A 399 -1.44 26.85 -11.71
N ASN A 400 -1.33 25.53 -11.58
CA ASN A 400 -0.53 24.71 -12.50
C ASN A 400 -1.19 24.62 -13.87
N TRP A 401 -2.52 24.63 -13.94
CA TRP A 401 -3.24 24.50 -15.22
C TRP A 401 -2.96 25.69 -16.15
N ALA A 402 -2.81 26.88 -15.60
CA ALA A 402 -2.46 28.07 -16.38
C ALA A 402 -1.03 27.99 -16.94
N ALA A 403 -0.10 27.38 -16.20
CA ALA A 403 1.26 27.16 -16.68
C ALA A 403 1.31 26.10 -17.79
N GLU A 404 0.50 25.04 -17.69
CA GLU A 404 0.37 24.04 -18.78
C GLU A 404 -0.26 24.63 -20.04
N GLU A 405 -1.27 25.50 -19.92
CA GLU A 405 -1.85 26.21 -21.07
C GLU A 405 -0.83 27.15 -21.74
N GLU A 406 0.02 27.84 -20.97
CA GLU A 406 1.10 28.68 -21.52
C GLU A 406 2.21 27.83 -22.19
N GLU A 407 2.60 26.68 -21.61
CA GLU A 407 3.58 25.77 -22.21
C GLU A 407 3.07 25.09 -23.49
N GLU A 408 1.79 24.67 -23.54
CA GLU A 408 1.18 24.13 -24.76
C GLU A 408 1.11 25.19 -25.87
N GLU A 409 0.81 26.45 -25.53
CA GLU A 409 0.84 27.57 -26.49
C GLU A 409 2.26 27.86 -27.00
N GLU A 410 3.28 27.83 -26.13
CA GLU A 410 4.69 28.00 -26.52
C GLU A 410 5.21 26.83 -27.39
N GLU A 411 4.81 25.59 -27.10
CA GLU A 411 5.15 24.43 -27.95
C GLU A 411 4.46 24.51 -29.31
N GLU A 412 3.18 24.89 -29.37
CA GLU A 412 2.47 25.10 -30.65
C GLU A 412 3.12 26.24 -31.46
N GLU A 413 3.53 27.35 -30.83
CA GLU A 413 4.26 28.43 -31.48
C GLU A 413 5.66 28.00 -31.95
N ALA A 414 6.40 27.21 -31.16
CA ALA A 414 7.72 26.70 -31.52
C ALA A 414 7.66 25.72 -32.71
N VAL A 415 6.63 24.85 -32.75
CA VAL A 415 6.36 23.95 -33.87
C VAL A 415 5.92 24.73 -35.12
N ALA A 416 5.17 25.83 -34.95
CA ALA A 416 4.80 26.73 -36.04
C ALA A 416 5.98 27.57 -36.57
N ALA A 417 6.97 27.88 -35.73
CA ALA A 417 8.15 28.68 -36.07
C ALA A 417 9.31 27.87 -36.70
N ALA A 418 9.23 26.54 -36.75
CA ALA A 418 10.24 25.70 -37.38
C ALA A 418 10.31 25.96 -38.92
N PRO A 419 11.49 26.27 -39.50
CA PRO A 419 11.58 26.59 -40.92
C PRO A 419 11.24 25.39 -41.80
N MET A 420 10.24 25.52 -42.69
CA MET A 420 10.06 24.58 -43.80
C MET A 420 11.27 24.64 -44.73
N MET A 421 12.17 23.67 -44.63
CA MET A 421 13.24 23.48 -45.61
C MET A 421 12.62 23.11 -46.97
N MET A 422 12.49 24.10 -47.85
CA MET A 422 12.29 23.89 -49.28
C MET A 422 13.60 23.39 -49.91
N PRO A 423 13.62 22.27 -50.66
CA PRO A 423 14.80 21.88 -51.40
C PRO A 423 14.97 22.78 -52.62
N ALA A 424 16.10 23.48 -52.68
CA ALA A 424 16.53 24.22 -53.86
C ALA A 424 16.96 23.28 -55.00
N ALA A 425 16.64 23.71 -56.23
CA ALA A 425 16.76 22.96 -57.46
C ALA A 425 18.19 22.61 -57.88
N GLY A 426 18.34 21.43 -58.49
CA GLY A 426 19.42 21.14 -59.43
C GLY A 426 19.67 19.66 -59.61
N PHE A 427 19.02 19.00 -60.58
CA PHE A 427 19.61 17.97 -61.45
C PHE A 427 18.60 17.58 -62.56
N GLN A 428 19.10 17.50 -63.79
CA GLN A 428 18.34 17.31 -65.03
C GLN A 428 17.72 15.90 -65.15
N MET A 429 16.47 15.86 -65.63
CA MET A 429 15.72 14.65 -65.97
C MET A 429 16.10 14.10 -67.35
N PRO A 430 16.13 12.77 -67.55
CA PRO A 430 15.67 12.15 -68.79
C PRO A 430 14.18 11.82 -68.67
N ALA A 431 13.43 12.18 -69.72
CA ALA A 431 12.00 11.97 -69.81
C ALA A 431 11.62 10.47 -69.80
N MET A 432 10.65 10.11 -68.96
CA MET A 432 9.82 8.90 -69.06
C MET A 432 8.36 9.30 -68.89
N PRO A 433 7.43 8.64 -69.60
CA PRO A 433 6.15 9.21 -69.97
C PRO A 433 5.16 9.28 -68.80
N MET A 434 4.37 10.34 -68.81
CA MET A 434 3.19 10.48 -67.95
C MET A 434 2.26 9.28 -68.11
N VAL A 435 2.06 8.55 -67.02
CA VAL A 435 0.81 7.81 -66.78
C VAL A 435 0.01 8.62 -65.76
N SER A 436 -0.97 9.32 -66.29
CA SER A 436 -2.06 9.92 -65.53
C SER A 436 -2.90 8.85 -64.86
N GLY A 437 -3.27 9.09 -63.60
CA GLY A 437 -4.50 8.56 -63.01
C GLY A 437 -4.33 7.24 -62.27
N GLY A 438 -4.22 7.35 -60.94
CA GLY A 438 -4.32 6.21 -60.03
C GLY A 438 -4.48 6.69 -58.60
N SER A 439 -5.71 6.99 -58.22
CA SER A 439 -6.15 7.21 -56.83
C SER A 439 -5.78 5.99 -55.96
N GLY A 440 -4.69 6.08 -55.19
CA GLY A 440 -4.31 5.08 -54.20
C GLY A 440 -4.73 5.55 -52.81
N GLY A 441 -5.80 4.98 -52.27
CA GLY A 441 -6.30 5.27 -50.93
C GLY A 441 -5.32 4.83 -49.85
N GLY A 442 -4.49 5.75 -49.38
CA GLY A 442 -3.75 5.59 -48.13
C GLY A 442 -4.67 5.79 -46.95
N ILE A 443 -4.59 4.91 -45.95
CA ILE A 443 -5.29 5.09 -44.67
C ILE A 443 -4.44 6.04 -43.81
N LYS A 444 -4.99 7.19 -43.43
CA LYS A 444 -4.39 8.09 -42.43
C LYS A 444 -5.07 7.82 -41.08
N LEU A 445 -4.28 7.41 -40.09
CA LEU A 445 -4.71 7.30 -38.69
C LEU A 445 -4.03 8.41 -37.89
N THR A 446 -4.82 9.18 -37.15
CA THR A 446 -4.32 10.22 -36.24
C THR A 446 -4.87 9.93 -34.85
N PHE A 447 -4.00 9.87 -33.85
CA PHE A 447 -4.37 9.72 -32.44
C PHE A 447 -3.88 10.95 -31.68
N LYS A 448 -4.72 11.48 -30.79
CA LYS A 448 -4.33 12.51 -29.80
C LYS A 448 -4.76 11.99 -28.42
N ASN A 449 -3.86 12.08 -27.44
CA ASN A 449 -4.03 11.65 -26.04
C ASN A 449 -4.59 10.22 -25.84
N ALA A 450 -3.97 9.22 -26.49
CA ALA A 450 -4.37 7.82 -26.35
C ALA A 450 -3.23 6.93 -25.84
N LYS A 451 -3.52 6.07 -24.85
CA LYS A 451 -2.61 5.00 -24.40
C LYS A 451 -3.08 3.68 -25.02
N ILE A 452 -2.37 3.21 -26.04
CA ILE A 452 -2.77 2.06 -26.86
C ILE A 452 -1.79 0.90 -26.63
N THR A 453 -2.29 -0.26 -26.22
CA THR A 453 -1.51 -1.51 -26.13
C THR A 453 -2.04 -2.51 -27.16
N ILE A 454 -1.19 -2.92 -28.11
CA ILE A 454 -1.56 -3.87 -29.18
C ILE A 454 -0.51 -4.98 -29.25
N ASP A 455 -0.95 -6.23 -29.13
CA ASP A 455 -0.04 -7.39 -29.25
C ASP A 455 0.38 -7.68 -30.70
N LYS A 456 -0.49 -7.45 -31.69
CA LYS A 456 -0.12 -7.50 -33.13
C LYS A 456 -1.12 -6.76 -34.03
N MET A 457 -0.62 -5.85 -34.87
CA MET A 457 -1.42 -5.16 -35.90
C MET A 457 -0.99 -5.60 -37.30
N ILE A 458 -1.94 -6.00 -38.16
CA ILE A 458 -1.69 -6.36 -39.57
C ILE A 458 -2.54 -5.47 -40.46
N ILE A 459 -1.88 -4.64 -41.28
CA ILE A 459 -2.52 -3.82 -42.31
C ILE A 459 -2.20 -4.46 -43.67
N SER A 460 -3.24 -4.89 -44.40
CA SER A 460 -3.07 -5.44 -45.75
C SER A 460 -4.07 -4.79 -46.71
N GLU A 461 -3.61 -4.39 -47.89
CA GLU A 461 -4.50 -3.99 -48.97
C GLU A 461 -5.34 -5.18 -49.44
N LYS A 462 -6.62 -4.93 -49.68
CA LYS A 462 -7.58 -5.92 -50.15
C LYS A 462 -7.17 -6.37 -51.57
N LYS A 463 -6.55 -7.55 -51.72
CA LYS A 463 -6.35 -8.15 -53.05
C LYS A 463 -7.71 -8.34 -53.71
N ALA A 464 -7.93 -7.64 -54.82
CA ALA A 464 -9.08 -7.91 -55.68
C ALA A 464 -9.01 -9.38 -56.13
N LYS A 465 -10.07 -10.15 -55.82
CA LYS A 465 -10.26 -11.49 -56.40
C LYS A 465 -10.37 -11.31 -57.92
N LYS A 466 -9.47 -11.95 -58.67
CA LYS A 466 -9.69 -12.23 -60.09
C LYS A 466 -10.62 -13.42 -60.23
#